data_AF-A0A8D8Z2G8-F1
#
_entry.id   AF-A0A8D8Z2G8-F1
#
_cell.length_a   1.000
_cell.length_b   1.000
_cell.length_c   1.000
_cell.angle_alpha   90.00
_cell.angle_beta   90.00
_cell.angle_gamma   90.00
#
_symmetry.space_group_name_H-M   'P 1'
#
loop_
_entity.id
_entity.type
_entity.pdbx_description
1 polymer ?
#
loop_
_entity_poly.entity_id
_entity_poly.type
_entity_poly.pdbx_seq_one_letter_code
_entity_poly.pdbx_strand_id
1 'polypeptide(L)'
;ATLNKNTYYGTFHIKFVLCSSVLQDVQYEALRYLIGECNYGGRVTDDWDRRTLTTILFKFYCPPALEDKDYRFDPSGNSRYYYTPNKPDYDGYLDYIKGLPLVASPIIFGMNENADILKDQAETSLVLSNVLLTQVSGDHLKVLLVRY
;
A
#
# COMPACT_ATOMS: atom_id res chain seq x y z
N ALA A 1 3.93 -4.13 11.18
CA ALA A 1 5.06 -3.58 10.41
C ALA A 1 4.73 -2.16 10.01
N THR A 2 5.32 -1.19 10.70
CA THR A 2 5.08 0.24 10.47
C THR A 2 5.73 0.63 9.15
N LEU A 3 4.93 0.78 8.09
CA LEU A 3 5.38 1.30 6.79
C LEU A 3 5.84 2.74 7.01
N ASN A 4 7.14 2.90 7.27
CA ASN A 4 7.78 4.16 7.57
C ASN A 4 7.73 5.06 6.32
N LYS A 5 7.54 6.37 6.52
CA LYS A 5 7.45 7.41 5.48
C LYS A 5 8.62 7.38 4.49
N ASN A 6 9.75 6.74 4.86
CA ASN A 6 10.93 6.51 4.02
C ASN A 6 10.67 5.64 2.78
N THR A 7 9.64 4.79 2.75
CA THR A 7 9.30 4.00 1.55
C THR A 7 8.77 4.90 0.42
N TYR A 8 8.11 6.00 0.75
CA TYR A 8 7.62 6.96 -0.24
C TYR A 8 8.74 7.82 -0.84
N TYR A 9 9.74 8.21 -0.04
CA TYR A 9 10.88 9.00 -0.52
C TYR A 9 11.79 8.24 -1.50
N GLY A 10 11.88 6.91 -1.39
CA GLY A 10 12.61 6.06 -2.35
C GLY A 10 12.01 6.08 -3.75
N THR A 11 10.69 6.25 -3.88
CA THR A 11 9.98 6.32 -5.16
C THR A 11 10.12 7.69 -5.84
N PHE A 12 10.32 8.77 -5.09
CA PHE A 12 10.58 10.10 -5.65
C PHE A 12 11.98 10.22 -6.28
N HIS A 13 12.96 9.46 -5.80
CA HIS A 13 14.33 9.47 -6.36
C HIS A 13 14.39 8.84 -7.77
N ILE A 14 13.47 7.92 -8.09
CA ILE A 14 13.46 7.22 -9.37
C ILE A 14 12.84 8.08 -10.48
N LYS A 15 11.90 8.99 -10.14
CA LYS A 15 11.40 9.99 -11.09
C LYS A 15 12.49 11.00 -11.48
N PHE A 16 13.41 11.35 -10.57
CA PHE A 16 14.52 12.26 -10.88
C PHE A 16 15.59 11.62 -11.78
N VAL A 17 15.88 10.33 -11.60
CA VAL A 17 16.86 9.60 -12.44
C VAL A 17 16.30 9.31 -13.84
N LEU A 18 15.00 9.06 -13.99
CA LEU A 18 14.39 8.83 -15.31
C LEU A 18 14.04 10.12 -16.08
N CYS A 19 13.69 11.21 -15.38
CA CYS A 19 13.27 12.46 -16.01
C CYS A 19 14.44 13.31 -16.53
N SER A 20 15.68 12.91 -16.24
CA SER A 20 16.89 13.57 -16.77
C SER A 20 17.30 12.92 -18.11
N SER A 21 16.52 13.19 -19.15
CA SER A 21 17.00 13.51 -20.50
C SER A 21 17.82 12.49 -21.34
N VAL A 22 17.63 11.17 -21.30
CA VAL A 22 18.41 10.27 -22.22
C VAL A 22 17.65 9.12 -22.92
N LEU A 23 16.44 8.72 -22.52
CA LEU A 23 15.80 7.56 -23.15
C LEU A 23 14.53 7.94 -23.91
N GLN A 24 14.59 7.88 -25.26
CA GLN A 24 13.42 7.96 -26.14
C GLN A 24 12.43 6.82 -25.88
N ASP A 25 12.89 5.71 -25.29
CA ASP A 25 12.09 4.54 -24.90
C ASP A 25 12.25 4.21 -23.42
N VAL A 26 11.13 4.04 -22.71
CA VAL A 26 11.14 3.65 -21.30
C VAL A 26 11.60 2.19 -21.16
N GLN A 27 12.73 1.97 -20.49
CA GLN A 27 13.24 0.62 -20.21
C GLN A 27 12.54 -0.02 -19.00
N TYR A 28 11.32 -0.51 -19.20
CA TYR A 28 10.49 -1.10 -18.13
C TYR A 28 11.17 -2.26 -17.39
N GLU A 29 11.93 -3.10 -18.10
CA GLU A 29 12.61 -4.25 -17.49
C GLU A 29 13.71 -3.81 -16.51
N ALA A 30 14.51 -2.81 -16.91
CA ALA A 30 15.52 -2.23 -16.04
C ALA A 30 14.89 -1.59 -14.78
N LEU A 31 13.72 -0.96 -14.93
CA LEU A 31 12.99 -0.38 -13.79
C LEU A 31 12.45 -1.43 -12.82
N ARG A 32 11.86 -2.50 -13.35
CA ARG A 32 11.38 -3.61 -12.52
C ARG A 32 12.52 -4.28 -11.79
N TYR A 33 13.67 -4.49 -12.45
CA TYR A 33 14.85 -5.05 -11.82
C TYR A 33 15.42 -4.15 -10.72
N LEU A 34 15.62 -2.86 -11.02
CA LEU A 34 16.18 -1.90 -10.06
C LEU A 34 15.29 -1.77 -8.82
N ILE A 35 13.98 -1.75 -9.00
CA ILE A 35 13.04 -1.61 -7.89
C ILE A 35 12.89 -2.94 -7.16
N GLY A 36 12.64 -4.03 -7.89
CA GLY A 36 12.41 -5.36 -7.36
C GLY A 36 13.60 -5.91 -6.61
N GLU A 37 14.75 -6.00 -7.27
CA GLU A 37 15.96 -6.64 -6.71
C GLU A 37 16.80 -5.66 -5.90
N CYS A 38 17.11 -4.47 -6.44
CA CYS A 38 18.07 -3.58 -5.78
C CYS A 38 17.45 -2.79 -4.60
N ASN A 39 16.21 -2.33 -4.71
CA ASN A 39 15.57 -1.54 -3.64
C ASN A 39 14.85 -2.40 -2.60
N TYR A 40 14.00 -3.32 -3.07
CA TYR A 40 13.17 -4.14 -2.20
C TYR A 40 13.75 -5.55 -1.96
N GLY A 41 14.55 -6.09 -2.88
CA GLY A 41 15.00 -7.49 -2.87
C GLY A 41 15.84 -7.87 -1.65
N GLY A 42 16.65 -6.95 -1.12
CA GLY A 42 17.42 -7.19 0.11
C GLY A 42 16.58 -7.40 1.38
N ARG A 43 15.26 -7.14 1.32
CA ARG A 43 14.31 -7.36 2.43
C ARG A 43 13.34 -8.52 2.17
N VAL A 44 13.34 -9.06 0.95
CA VAL A 44 12.41 -10.09 0.50
C VAL A 44 13.16 -11.41 0.39
N THR A 45 13.06 -12.22 1.43
CA THR A 45 13.79 -13.49 1.53
C THR A 45 12.98 -14.68 1.01
N ASP A 46 11.65 -14.61 1.06
CA ASP A 46 10.76 -15.68 0.60
C ASP A 46 10.48 -15.58 -0.92
N ASP A 47 10.47 -16.73 -1.60
CA ASP A 47 10.27 -16.78 -3.05
C ASP A 47 8.84 -16.38 -3.46
N TRP A 48 7.84 -16.65 -2.62
CA TRP A 48 6.45 -16.23 -2.85
C TRP A 48 6.29 -14.72 -2.67
N ASP A 49 6.98 -14.13 -1.70
CA ASP A 49 7.02 -12.68 -1.54
C ASP A 49 7.72 -12.01 -2.74
N ARG A 50 8.81 -12.60 -3.25
CA ARG A 50 9.51 -12.09 -4.45
C ARG A 50 8.62 -12.16 -5.69
N ARG A 51 7.88 -13.26 -5.86
CA ARG A 51 6.91 -13.41 -6.95
C ARG A 51 5.78 -12.39 -6.84
N THR A 52 5.27 -12.15 -5.63
CA THR A 52 4.19 -11.18 -5.39
C THR A 52 4.65 -9.76 -5.68
N LEU A 53 5.83 -9.37 -5.17
CA LEU A 53 6.46 -8.08 -5.46
C LEU A 53 6.63 -7.86 -6.96
N THR A 54 7.18 -8.86 -7.67
CA THR A 54 7.37 -8.80 -9.11
C THR A 54 6.04 -8.58 -9.84
N THR A 55 5.00 -9.33 -9.47
CA THR A 55 3.65 -9.21 -10.05
C THR A 55 3.08 -7.80 -9.86
N ILE A 56 3.27 -7.20 -8.69
CA ILE A 56 2.87 -5.81 -8.44
C ILE A 56 3.64 -4.85 -9.35
N LEU A 57 4.96 -5.00 -9.49
CA LEU A 57 5.77 -4.13 -10.35
C LEU A 57 5.38 -4.22 -11.82
N PHE A 58 5.01 -5.41 -12.32
CA PHE A 58 4.52 -5.57 -13.70
C PHE A 58 3.24 -4.79 -13.97
N LYS A 59 2.38 -4.62 -12.97
CA LYS A 59 1.14 -3.85 -13.08
C LYS A 59 1.39 -2.34 -13.19
N PHE A 60 2.32 -1.80 -12.40
CA PHE A 60 2.58 -0.36 -12.37
C PHE A 60 3.61 0.12 -13.40
N TYR A 61 4.62 -0.69 -13.71
CA TYR A 61 5.65 -0.39 -14.69
C TYR A 61 5.35 -1.12 -15.99
N CYS A 62 4.31 -0.68 -16.71
CA CYS A 62 3.96 -1.22 -18.02
C CYS A 62 3.72 -0.11 -19.05
N PRO A 63 3.89 -0.38 -20.36
CA PRO A 63 3.60 0.59 -21.42
C PRO A 63 2.19 1.19 -21.35
N PRO A 64 1.11 0.38 -21.15
CA PRO A 64 -0.25 0.92 -21.07
C PRO A 64 -0.43 1.96 -19.96
N ALA A 65 0.28 1.84 -18.84
CA ALA A 65 0.15 2.79 -17.74
C ALA A 65 0.60 4.22 -18.11
N LEU A 66 1.40 4.38 -19.16
CA LEU A 66 1.85 5.67 -19.69
C LEU A 66 1.14 6.06 -21.00
N GLU A 67 0.87 5.07 -21.85
CA GLU A 67 0.32 5.29 -23.19
C GLU A 67 -1.21 5.43 -23.20
N ASP A 68 -1.91 4.73 -22.30
CA ASP A 68 -3.36 4.73 -22.23
C ASP A 68 -3.88 5.80 -21.24
N LYS A 69 -4.74 6.68 -21.75
CA LYS A 69 -5.35 7.80 -21.02
C LYS A 69 -6.44 7.37 -20.03
N ASP A 70 -6.95 6.15 -20.15
CA ASP A 70 -7.92 5.56 -19.21
C ASP A 70 -7.38 4.25 -18.61
N TYR A 71 -6.05 4.14 -18.48
CA TYR A 71 -5.45 3.01 -17.78
C TYR A 71 -5.93 2.97 -16.33
N ARG A 72 -6.49 1.83 -15.94
CA ARG A 72 -7.02 1.59 -14.59
C ARG A 72 -6.19 0.56 -13.87
N PHE A 73 -5.88 0.86 -12.61
CA PHE A 73 -5.16 -0.06 -11.73
C PHE A 73 -6.10 -1.07 -11.07
N ASP A 74 -7.42 -0.88 -11.15
CA ASP A 74 -8.38 -1.85 -10.65
C ASP A 74 -8.63 -2.97 -11.69
N PRO A 75 -8.38 -4.26 -11.36
CA PRO A 75 -8.66 -5.39 -12.24
C PRO A 75 -10.14 -5.52 -12.62
N SER A 76 -11.05 -5.05 -11.76
CA SER A 76 -12.49 -5.15 -12.00
C SER A 76 -13.01 -4.07 -12.95
N GLY A 77 -12.23 -3.01 -13.20
CA GLY A 77 -12.64 -1.84 -13.99
C GLY A 77 -13.76 -0.99 -13.36
N ASN A 78 -14.33 -1.42 -12.23
CA ASN A 78 -15.50 -0.82 -11.62
C ASN A 78 -15.16 0.36 -10.70
N SER A 79 -13.93 0.40 -10.16
CA SER A 79 -13.48 1.54 -9.37
C SER A 79 -13.27 2.77 -10.24
N ARG A 80 -13.91 3.87 -9.85
CA ARG A 80 -13.74 5.19 -10.45
C ARG A 80 -12.53 5.95 -9.91
N TYR A 81 -11.85 5.40 -8.89
CA TYR A 81 -10.85 6.13 -8.13
C TYR A 81 -9.41 5.84 -8.55
N TYR A 82 -9.14 4.65 -9.12
CA TYR A 82 -7.77 4.17 -9.33
C TYR A 82 -7.41 4.12 -10.82
N TYR A 83 -6.98 5.25 -11.36
CA TYR A 83 -6.57 5.40 -12.76
C TYR A 83 -5.29 6.24 -12.89
N THR A 84 -4.67 6.24 -14.07
CA THR A 84 -3.56 7.15 -14.37
C THR A 84 -4.11 8.56 -14.64
N PRO A 85 -3.80 9.57 -13.82
CA PRO A 85 -4.28 10.92 -14.05
C PRO A 85 -3.62 11.54 -15.30
N ASN A 86 -4.44 12.14 -16.17
CA ASN A 86 -4.01 12.73 -17.45
C ASN A 86 -3.32 14.09 -17.34
N LYS A 87 -3.20 14.65 -16.14
CA LYS A 87 -2.61 15.98 -15.91
C LYS A 87 -1.14 15.82 -15.52
N PRO A 88 -0.18 16.32 -16.33
CA PRO A 88 1.24 16.22 -16.01
C PRO A 88 1.69 17.22 -14.93
N ASP A 89 0.82 18.16 -14.53
CA ASP A 89 1.15 19.20 -13.56
C ASP A 89 1.19 18.65 -12.13
N TYR A 90 2.14 19.15 -11.35
CA TYR A 90 2.31 18.80 -9.93
C TYR A 90 1.00 18.95 -9.14
N ASP A 91 0.32 20.08 -9.29
CA ASP A 91 -0.95 20.35 -8.60
C ASP A 91 -2.06 19.40 -9.05
N GLY A 92 -2.05 18.99 -10.33
CA GLY A 92 -2.99 18.02 -10.87
C GLY A 92 -2.83 16.63 -10.23
N TYR A 93 -1.60 16.18 -10.01
CA TYR A 93 -1.34 14.95 -9.26
C TYR A 93 -1.73 15.08 -7.79
N LEU A 94 -1.45 16.23 -7.16
CA LEU A 94 -1.77 16.46 -5.76
C LEU A 94 -3.29 16.43 -5.52
N ASP A 95 -4.06 17.07 -6.39
CA ASP A 95 -5.52 17.08 -6.30
C ASP A 95 -6.12 15.69 -6.56
N TYR A 96 -5.56 14.93 -7.51
CA TYR A 96 -5.94 13.54 -7.71
C TYR A 96 -5.70 12.69 -6.45
N ILE A 97 -4.51 12.79 -5.85
CA ILE A 97 -4.16 12.04 -4.63
C ILE A 97 -5.12 12.40 -3.48
N LYS A 98 -5.47 13.69 -3.33
CA LYS A 98 -6.45 14.13 -2.31
C LYS A 98 -7.86 13.59 -2.56
N GLY A 99 -8.20 13.29 -3.81
CA GLY A 99 -9.49 12.71 -4.21
C GLY A 99 -9.61 11.21 -3.98
N LEU A 100 -8.53 10.52 -3.59
CA LEU A 100 -8.56 9.09 -3.30
C LEU A 100 -9.34 8.79 -2.02
N PRO A 101 -10.04 7.64 -1.95
CA PRO A 101 -10.76 7.25 -0.74
C PRO A 101 -9.79 7.02 0.42
N LEU A 102 -10.17 7.45 1.61
CA LEU A 102 -9.38 7.28 2.84
C LEU A 102 -9.14 5.80 3.15
N VAL A 103 -10.15 4.97 2.90
CA VAL A 103 -10.06 3.52 3.02
C VAL A 103 -9.92 2.93 1.62
N ALA A 104 -8.79 2.29 1.37
CA ALA A 104 -8.51 1.65 0.09
C ALA A 104 -9.17 0.28 0.01
N SER A 105 -9.80 -0.03 -1.13
CA SER A 105 -10.40 -1.36 -1.35
C SER A 105 -9.33 -2.44 -1.48
N PRO A 106 -9.51 -3.66 -0.93
CA PRO A 106 -8.55 -4.76 -1.03
C PRO A 106 -8.26 -5.20 -2.47
N ILE A 107 -9.22 -4.97 -3.37
CA ILE A 107 -9.12 -5.31 -4.80
C ILE A 107 -7.97 -4.56 -5.49
N ILE A 108 -7.64 -3.33 -5.06
CA ILE A 108 -6.53 -2.57 -5.66
C ILE A 108 -5.18 -3.27 -5.44
N PHE A 109 -5.07 -3.98 -4.32
CA PHE A 109 -3.90 -4.77 -3.93
C PHE A 109 -3.95 -6.20 -4.49
N GLY A 110 -4.98 -6.55 -5.28
CA GLY A 110 -5.18 -7.90 -5.79
C GLY A 110 -5.73 -8.89 -4.75
N MET A 111 -6.28 -8.38 -3.65
CA MET A 111 -6.88 -9.20 -2.59
C MET A 111 -8.40 -9.32 -2.78
N ASN A 112 -8.97 -10.37 -2.20
CA ASN A 112 -10.41 -10.57 -2.17
C ASN A 112 -11.06 -9.63 -1.12
N GLU A 113 -12.32 -9.26 -1.31
CA GLU A 113 -13.12 -8.47 -0.36
C GLU A 113 -13.15 -9.07 1.05
N ASN A 114 -13.07 -10.40 1.18
CA ASN A 114 -12.99 -11.11 2.46
C ASN A 114 -11.72 -10.76 3.27
N ALA A 115 -10.68 -10.20 2.65
CA ALA A 115 -9.47 -9.78 3.34
C ALA A 115 -9.76 -8.69 4.38
N ASP A 116 -10.69 -7.78 4.07
CA ASP A 116 -11.10 -6.73 5.01
C ASP A 116 -11.82 -7.33 6.22
N ILE A 117 -12.71 -8.31 6.00
CA ILE A 117 -13.42 -9.00 7.08
C ILE A 117 -12.42 -9.65 8.04
N LEU A 118 -11.43 -10.38 7.52
CA LEU A 118 -10.41 -11.04 8.34
C LEU A 118 -9.55 -10.05 9.10
N LYS A 119 -9.14 -8.96 8.44
CA LYS A 119 -8.40 -7.86 9.07
C LYS A 119 -9.19 -7.26 10.22
N ASP A 120 -10.46 -6.90 9.99
CA ASP A 120 -11.29 -6.22 10.97
C ASP A 120 -11.64 -7.14 12.16
N GLN A 121 -11.83 -8.44 11.91
CA GLN A 121 -11.97 -9.45 12.97
C GLN A 121 -10.70 -9.55 13.83
N ALA A 122 -9.52 -9.59 13.20
CA ALA A 122 -8.24 -9.66 13.91
C ALA A 122 -7.97 -8.40 14.73
N GLU A 123 -8.21 -7.22 14.16
CA GLU A 123 -8.09 -5.93 14.86
C GLU A 123 -9.07 -5.85 16.04
N THR A 124 -10.33 -6.26 15.85
CA THR A 124 -11.33 -6.31 16.92
C THR A 124 -10.88 -7.23 18.05
N SER A 125 -10.41 -8.44 17.73
CA SER A 125 -9.91 -9.39 18.73
C SER A 125 -8.73 -8.82 19.51
N LEU A 126 -7.79 -8.14 18.83
CA LEU A 126 -6.62 -7.52 19.45
C LEU A 126 -7.03 -6.39 20.40
N VAL A 127 -7.96 -5.52 19.97
CA VAL A 127 -8.48 -4.42 20.80
C VAL A 127 -9.18 -4.98 22.03
N LEU A 128 -10.05 -5.98 21.87
CA LEU A 128 -10.75 -6.60 22.99
C LEU A 128 -9.77 -7.27 23.97
N SER A 129 -8.76 -8.00 23.48
CA SER A 129 -7.74 -8.58 24.36
C SER A 129 -6.97 -7.51 25.11
N ASN A 130 -6.61 -6.40 24.45
CA ASN A 130 -5.89 -5.30 25.08
C ASN A 130 -6.76 -4.59 26.14
N VAL A 131 -8.05 -4.42 25.87
CA VAL A 131 -9.01 -3.88 26.86
C VAL A 131 -9.09 -4.81 28.07
N LEU A 132 -9.18 -6.13 27.87
CA LEU A 132 -9.20 -7.08 29.00
C LEU A 132 -7.90 -7.06 29.82
N LEU A 133 -6.74 -6.85 29.18
CA LEU A 133 -5.46 -6.72 29.89
C LEU A 133 -5.33 -5.41 30.68
N THR A 134 -6.02 -4.35 30.25
CA THR A 134 -6.06 -3.06 30.96
C THR A 134 -7.18 -2.99 32.01
N GLN A 135 -8.18 -3.87 31.92
CA GLN A 135 -9.08 -4.12 33.05
C GLN A 135 -8.24 -4.67 34.20
N VAL A 136 -7.94 -3.76 35.13
CA VAL A 136 -7.16 -4.00 36.33
C VAL A 136 -7.64 -5.28 37.00
N SER A 137 -6.67 -6.09 37.41
CA SER A 137 -6.69 -7.04 38.53
C SER A 137 -7.50 -6.49 39.70
N GLY A 138 -8.83 -6.56 39.60
CA GLY A 138 -9.79 -5.94 40.51
C GLY A 138 -9.88 -6.62 41.87
N ASP A 139 -8.82 -7.27 42.32
CA ASP A 139 -8.72 -7.81 43.68
C ASP A 139 -8.40 -6.73 44.71
N HIS A 140 -8.00 -5.51 44.31
CA HIS A 140 -7.80 -4.40 45.25
C HIS A 140 -9.06 -3.59 45.58
N LEU A 141 -10.20 -3.83 44.92
CA LEU A 141 -11.48 -3.16 45.24
C LEU A 141 -12.44 -4.00 46.08
N LYS A 142 -12.12 -5.28 46.35
CA LYS A 142 -12.93 -6.13 47.23
C LYS A 142 -12.71 -5.87 48.73
N VAL A 143 -11.65 -5.16 49.12
CA VAL A 143 -11.31 -4.94 50.55
C VAL A 143 -12.07 -3.76 51.19
N LEU A 144 -12.73 -2.90 50.39
CA LEU A 144 -13.43 -1.71 50.91
C LEU A 144 -14.96 -1.85 51.06
N LEU A 145 -15.57 -2.94 50.58
CA LEU A 145 -17.03 -3.15 50.66
C LEU A 145 -17.47 -4.15 51.75
N VAL A 146 -16.57 -4.58 52.64
CA VAL A 146 -16.90 -5.45 53.80
C VAL A 146 -16.74 -4.70 55.14
N ARG A 147 -16.60 -3.38 55.11
CA ARG A 147 -16.60 -2.54 56.32
C ARG A 147 -17.59 -1.40 56.21
N TYR A 148 -18.89 -1.70 56.13
CA TYR A 148 -19.99 -0.91 56.71
C TYR A 148 -21.19 -1.83 56.89
#